data_AF-A0A8S3QP96-F1
#
_entry.id   AF-A0A8S3QP96-F1
#
_cell.length_a   1.000
_cell.length_b   1.000
_cell.length_c   1.000
_cell.angle_alpha   90.00
_cell.angle_beta   90.00
_cell.angle_gamma   90.00
#
_symmetry.space_group_name_H-M   'P 1'
#
loop_
_entity.id
_entity.type
_entity.pdbx_description
1 polymer ?
#
loop_
_entity_poly.entity_id
_entity_poly.type
_entity_poly.pdbx_seq_one_letter_code
_entity_poly.pdbx_strand_id
1 'polypeptide(L)'
;MYGLNWNLTVNPLKQYLHITYQSPTGSYQSCGNTYSVTESKTFKLEPLLSENTRPWDVQNFPTITWTALPNKLYTLFIFDAGAYINHGVFININQNDIQNSEIIKPYSNPKNPSIREQPYVFLLFEQTDRIALTDEWHQKLNQTMVKEAFNYTEVFQELNLTGPIAMNWLTAVKDPFVVQYWVNVNLINNCPNMVTEALKKKNITLNFESCCTSYRYQEHTAKLNPIGDGYISPAQARSEATLTMTLQREGILYIPSFKTDTHTLLCVDISVPYPAAGTPDLPLLHMLVTNINGNDVSSGDIIRSYRGPAPPDYVNHTYIFLLYTQSSMLKENETTSFLTQGCSSGIDGRCLFNVTRFVDGSNLKLVGSTWFQATTDEYIRYTYVNRGDDPDSVCNNIKGYGNPCPVGSTVIVKSSMLSVVALCILAYISFTK
;
A
#
# COMPACT_ATOMS: atom_id res chain seq x y z
N MET A 1 -10.52 23.32 -7.80
CA MET A 1 -11.75 23.65 -7.04
C MET A 1 -12.91 22.93 -7.73
N TYR A 2 -13.09 21.64 -7.46
CA TYR A 2 -14.19 20.84 -8.03
C TYR A 2 -15.35 20.88 -7.03
N GLY A 3 -16.07 21.99 -7.02
CA GLY A 3 -17.30 22.12 -6.23
C GLY A 3 -18.46 21.55 -7.02
N LEU A 4 -19.17 20.57 -6.45
CA LEU A 4 -20.44 20.09 -6.95
C LEU A 4 -21.51 21.20 -6.77
N ASN A 5 -21.65 22.09 -7.76
CA ASN A 5 -22.72 23.09 -7.77
C ASN A 5 -24.02 22.46 -8.28
N TRP A 6 -24.68 21.69 -7.42
CA TRP A 6 -26.03 21.21 -7.71
C TRP A 6 -27.01 22.37 -7.59
N ASN A 7 -27.60 22.81 -8.71
CA ASN A 7 -28.81 23.63 -8.64
C ASN A 7 -30.01 22.71 -8.34
N LEU A 8 -30.15 22.27 -7.08
CA LEU A 8 -31.22 21.36 -6.62
C LEU A 8 -32.62 22.01 -6.62
N THR A 9 -32.74 23.25 -7.09
CA THR A 9 -33.97 24.06 -7.00
C THR A 9 -35.08 23.66 -7.96
N VAL A 10 -34.88 22.69 -8.87
CA VAL A 10 -35.83 22.42 -9.98
C VAL A 10 -36.50 21.03 -9.97
N ASN A 11 -36.07 20.08 -9.14
CA ASN A 11 -36.86 18.86 -8.87
C ASN A 11 -36.31 18.19 -7.60
N PRO A 12 -37.05 18.14 -6.49
CA PRO A 12 -36.59 17.43 -5.30
C PRO A 12 -36.53 15.93 -5.61
N LEU A 13 -35.59 15.25 -4.94
CA LEU A 13 -35.59 13.79 -4.82
C LEU A 13 -36.99 13.31 -4.45
N LYS A 14 -37.61 12.51 -5.32
CA LYS A 14 -38.99 12.06 -5.15
C LYS A 14 -39.07 10.73 -4.40
N GLN A 15 -38.03 9.89 -4.53
CA GLN A 15 -37.99 8.55 -3.95
C GLN A 15 -36.56 8.04 -3.76
N TYR A 16 -36.40 6.96 -3.00
CA TYR A 16 -35.18 6.16 -2.99
C TYR A 16 -35.24 5.09 -4.09
N LEU A 17 -34.08 4.75 -4.67
CA LEU A 17 -33.97 3.55 -5.50
C LEU A 17 -34.00 2.33 -4.58
N HIS A 18 -34.76 1.29 -4.93
CA HIS A 18 -34.69 0.01 -4.25
C HIS A 18 -33.62 -0.84 -4.92
N ILE A 19 -32.49 -1.00 -4.22
CA ILE A 19 -31.34 -1.75 -4.74
C ILE A 19 -31.14 -2.99 -3.90
N THR A 20 -31.13 -4.15 -4.54
CA THR A 20 -30.89 -5.45 -3.90
C THR A 20 -29.71 -6.13 -4.56
N TYR A 21 -28.71 -6.47 -3.75
CA TYR A 21 -27.56 -7.25 -4.17
C TYR A 21 -27.72 -8.71 -3.80
N GLN A 22 -27.18 -9.56 -4.65
CA GLN A 22 -26.93 -10.96 -4.35
C GLN A 22 -25.43 -11.21 -4.46
N SER A 23 -24.78 -11.37 -3.30
CA SER A 23 -23.36 -11.68 -3.22
C SER A 23 -23.10 -13.07 -3.82
N PRO A 24 -22.13 -13.22 -4.73
CA PRO A 24 -21.79 -14.52 -5.28
C PRO A 24 -21.01 -15.37 -4.26
N THR A 25 -21.16 -16.68 -4.40
CA THR A 25 -20.25 -17.66 -3.81
C THR A 25 -19.03 -17.86 -4.71
N GLY A 26 -17.95 -18.40 -4.14
CA GLY A 26 -16.76 -18.75 -4.90
C GLY A 26 -15.49 -18.61 -4.07
N SER A 27 -14.36 -18.78 -4.74
CA SER A 27 -13.04 -18.56 -4.15
C SER A 27 -12.18 -17.69 -5.05
N TYR A 28 -11.28 -16.94 -4.44
CA TYR A 28 -10.34 -16.09 -5.14
C TYR A 28 -9.00 -16.04 -4.40
N GLN A 29 -7.92 -15.87 -5.15
CA GLN A 29 -6.59 -15.64 -4.58
C GLN A 29 -6.43 -14.14 -4.32
N SER A 30 -5.86 -13.79 -3.17
CA SER A 30 -5.43 -12.44 -2.88
C SER A 30 -4.24 -12.44 -1.93
N CYS A 31 -3.16 -11.73 -2.30
CA CYS A 31 -1.99 -11.55 -1.45
C CYS A 31 -1.43 -12.86 -0.88
N GLY A 32 -1.28 -13.88 -1.74
CA GLY A 32 -0.76 -15.21 -1.37
C GLY A 32 -1.71 -16.06 -0.53
N ASN A 33 -2.97 -15.66 -0.36
CA ASN A 33 -3.98 -16.40 0.39
C ASN A 33 -5.20 -16.72 -0.48
N THR A 34 -5.86 -17.83 -0.17
CA THR A 34 -7.15 -18.20 -0.77
C THR A 34 -8.29 -17.72 0.13
N TYR A 35 -9.19 -16.91 -0.43
CA TYR A 35 -10.43 -16.49 0.22
C TYR A 35 -11.59 -17.26 -0.38
N SER A 36 -12.50 -17.75 0.47
CA SER A 36 -13.67 -18.52 0.04
C SER A 36 -14.92 -17.94 0.67
N VAL A 37 -15.93 -17.70 -0.17
CA VAL A 37 -17.28 -17.30 0.23
C VAL A 37 -18.21 -18.45 -0.09
N THR A 38 -18.67 -19.13 0.95
CA THR A 38 -19.43 -20.39 0.86
C THR A 38 -20.94 -20.16 0.74
N GLU A 39 -21.43 -19.01 1.19
CA GLU A 39 -22.85 -18.68 1.22
C GLU A 39 -23.13 -17.41 0.43
N SER A 40 -24.19 -17.45 -0.38
CA SER A 40 -24.70 -16.27 -1.08
C SER A 40 -25.58 -15.47 -0.11
N LYS A 41 -25.31 -14.17 0.02
CA LYS A 41 -26.12 -13.24 0.80
C LYS A 41 -26.94 -12.36 -0.13
N THR A 42 -28.25 -12.33 0.08
CA THR A 42 -29.12 -11.33 -0.54
C THR A 42 -29.38 -10.22 0.47
N PHE A 43 -29.13 -8.97 0.09
CA PHE A 43 -29.35 -7.82 0.98
C PHE A 43 -29.79 -6.58 0.20
N LYS A 44 -30.59 -5.75 0.88
CA LYS A 44 -31.02 -4.45 0.36
C LYS A 44 -29.99 -3.39 0.76
N LEU A 45 -29.74 -2.43 -0.13
CA LEU A 45 -28.99 -1.25 0.23
C LEU A 45 -29.85 -0.34 1.10
N GLU A 46 -29.44 -0.18 2.35
CA GLU A 46 -30.08 0.68 3.35
C GLU A 46 -29.04 1.71 3.84
N PRO A 47 -28.90 2.85 3.15
CA PRO A 47 -27.75 3.75 3.34
C PRO A 47 -27.70 4.40 4.72
N LEU A 48 -28.84 4.49 5.40
CA LEU A 48 -28.98 5.07 6.73
C LEU A 48 -28.58 4.11 7.86
N LEU A 49 -28.40 2.82 7.56
CA LEU A 49 -28.01 1.80 8.54
C LEU A 49 -26.49 1.66 8.70
N SER A 50 -25.70 2.46 7.99
CA SER A 50 -24.24 2.58 8.13
C SER A 50 -23.47 1.26 8.05
N GLU A 51 -23.92 0.31 7.21
CA GLU A 51 -23.17 -0.93 6.98
C GLU A 51 -22.14 -0.75 5.86
N ASN A 52 -20.87 -0.99 6.21
CA ASN A 52 -19.78 -1.02 5.25
C ASN A 52 -19.93 -2.21 4.29
N THR A 53 -19.88 -1.92 2.99
CA THR A 53 -20.06 -2.90 1.93
C THR A 53 -18.70 -3.33 1.37
N ARG A 54 -18.50 -4.64 1.20
CA ARG A 54 -17.27 -5.16 0.58
C ARG A 54 -17.46 -5.26 -0.94
N PRO A 55 -16.47 -4.82 -1.75
CA PRO A 55 -16.50 -4.95 -3.20
C PRO A 55 -16.87 -6.33 -3.73
N TRP A 56 -16.42 -7.42 -3.07
CA TRP A 56 -16.82 -8.79 -3.43
C TRP A 56 -18.35 -9.00 -3.37
N ASP A 57 -19.00 -8.49 -2.32
CA ASP A 57 -20.42 -8.71 -2.05
C ASP A 57 -21.32 -7.99 -3.08
N VAL A 58 -20.77 -6.96 -3.73
CA VAL A 58 -21.46 -6.11 -4.71
C VAL A 58 -20.82 -6.18 -6.10
N GLN A 59 -20.12 -7.27 -6.40
CA GLN A 59 -19.41 -7.39 -7.67
C GLN A 59 -20.33 -7.56 -8.89
N ASN A 60 -21.50 -8.15 -8.67
CA ASN A 60 -22.52 -8.35 -9.70
C ASN A 60 -23.44 -7.14 -9.78
N PHE A 61 -24.00 -6.89 -10.97
CA PHE A 61 -25.01 -5.84 -11.15
C PHE A 61 -26.24 -6.14 -10.26
N PRO A 62 -26.70 -5.19 -9.42
CA PRO A 62 -27.83 -5.42 -8.53
C PRO A 62 -29.16 -5.36 -9.29
N THR A 63 -30.21 -5.87 -8.64
CA THR A 63 -31.58 -5.53 -9.04
C THR A 63 -31.90 -4.13 -8.55
N ILE A 64 -32.29 -3.24 -9.46
CA ILE A 64 -32.64 -1.85 -9.18
C ILE A 64 -34.08 -1.60 -9.63
N THR A 65 -34.93 -1.11 -8.73
CA THR A 65 -36.31 -0.75 -9.05
C THR A 65 -36.71 0.60 -8.47
N TRP A 66 -37.68 1.23 -9.11
CA TRP A 66 -38.31 2.48 -8.70
C TRP A 66 -39.77 2.52 -9.19
N THR A 67 -40.49 3.56 -8.80
CA THR A 67 -41.82 3.84 -9.35
C THR A 67 -41.65 4.59 -10.68
N ALA A 68 -41.69 3.86 -11.80
CA ALA A 68 -41.68 4.44 -13.14
C ALA A 68 -43.06 4.98 -13.55
N LEU A 69 -43.03 6.06 -14.33
CA LEU A 69 -44.21 6.67 -14.92
C LEU A 69 -44.44 6.11 -16.33
N PRO A 70 -45.71 5.93 -16.74
CA PRO A 70 -46.02 5.48 -18.10
C PRO A 70 -45.41 6.38 -19.17
N ASN A 71 -44.89 5.78 -20.25
CA ASN A 71 -44.32 6.48 -21.41
C ASN A 71 -43.12 7.41 -21.10
N LYS A 72 -42.42 7.17 -19.98
CA LYS A 72 -41.19 7.90 -19.63
C LYS A 72 -39.95 7.04 -19.83
N LEU A 73 -38.87 7.70 -20.21
CA LEU A 73 -37.53 7.13 -20.28
C LEU A 73 -36.68 7.63 -19.12
N TYR A 74 -35.73 6.81 -18.70
CA TYR A 74 -34.84 7.12 -17.58
C TYR A 74 -33.37 6.94 -17.95
N THR A 75 -32.53 7.72 -17.29
CA THR A 75 -31.08 7.54 -17.28
C THR A 75 -30.62 7.20 -15.87
N LEU A 76 -29.82 6.14 -15.73
CA LEU A 76 -29.20 5.72 -14.47
C LEU A 76 -27.69 5.93 -14.54
N PHE A 77 -27.18 6.73 -13.59
CA PHE A 77 -25.75 6.85 -13.32
C PHE A 77 -25.39 6.08 -12.05
N ILE A 78 -24.33 5.30 -12.13
CA ILE A 78 -23.64 4.71 -10.98
C ILE A 78 -22.25 5.30 -11.01
N PHE A 79 -21.81 5.99 -9.96
CA PHE A 79 -20.47 6.56 -9.95
C PHE A 79 -19.85 6.62 -8.56
N ASP A 80 -18.52 6.61 -8.55
CA ASP A 80 -17.70 6.83 -7.38
C ASP A 80 -17.66 8.33 -7.07
N ALA A 81 -18.33 8.76 -6.00
CA ALA A 81 -18.36 10.17 -5.62
C ALA A 81 -17.07 10.62 -4.91
N GLY A 82 -16.22 9.69 -4.47
CA GLY A 82 -14.91 9.98 -3.90
C GLY A 82 -13.83 10.22 -4.96
N ALA A 83 -13.96 9.59 -6.14
CA ALA A 83 -12.99 9.69 -7.23
C ALA A 83 -13.55 10.31 -8.53
N TYR A 84 -14.84 10.63 -8.58
CA TYR A 84 -15.56 11.18 -9.73
C TYR A 84 -15.43 10.30 -10.99
N ILE A 85 -15.69 8.99 -10.81
CA ILE A 85 -15.54 7.95 -11.84
C ILE A 85 -16.88 7.28 -12.12
N ASN A 86 -17.28 7.19 -13.38
CA ASN A 86 -18.45 6.39 -13.74
C ASN A 86 -18.19 4.90 -13.44
N HIS A 87 -19.13 4.25 -12.77
CA HIS A 87 -19.17 2.82 -12.53
C HIS A 87 -20.30 2.13 -13.31
N GLY A 88 -21.21 2.89 -13.91
CA GLY A 88 -22.25 2.40 -14.82
C GLY A 88 -23.04 3.56 -15.38
N VAL A 89 -23.39 3.50 -16.66
CA VAL A 89 -24.16 4.52 -17.36
C VAL A 89 -25.14 3.82 -18.29
N PHE A 90 -26.42 3.99 -18.00
CA PHE A 90 -27.54 3.37 -18.71
C PHE A 90 -28.50 4.48 -19.13
N ILE A 91 -28.78 4.60 -20.42
CA ILE A 91 -29.67 5.63 -20.95
C ILE A 91 -30.87 4.98 -21.63
N ASN A 92 -31.92 5.76 -21.87
CA ASN A 92 -33.12 5.33 -22.57
C ASN A 92 -33.79 4.10 -21.93
N ILE A 93 -33.71 3.99 -20.60
CA ILE A 93 -34.34 2.91 -19.85
C ILE A 93 -35.86 3.09 -19.94
N ASN A 94 -36.55 2.10 -20.51
CA ASN A 94 -38.00 2.10 -20.58
C ASN A 94 -38.60 1.47 -19.33
N GLN A 95 -39.46 2.20 -18.62
CA GLN A 95 -40.01 1.75 -17.33
C GLN A 95 -38.88 1.33 -16.37
N ASN A 96 -38.87 0.09 -15.89
CA ASN A 96 -37.85 -0.46 -15.00
C ASN A 96 -36.91 -1.45 -15.72
N ASP A 97 -36.95 -1.51 -17.06
CA ASP A 97 -36.21 -2.50 -17.83
C ASP A 97 -34.78 -2.02 -18.15
N ILE A 98 -33.91 -2.05 -17.14
CA ILE A 98 -32.50 -1.67 -17.30
C ILE A 98 -31.76 -2.66 -18.21
N GLN A 99 -32.16 -3.94 -18.22
CA GLN A 99 -31.44 -4.97 -18.98
C GLN A 99 -31.51 -4.74 -20.50
N ASN A 100 -32.63 -4.21 -20.99
CA ASN A 100 -32.80 -3.85 -22.41
C ASN A 100 -32.58 -2.37 -22.71
N SER A 101 -31.94 -1.63 -21.78
CA SER A 101 -31.56 -0.24 -22.00
C SER A 101 -30.33 -0.09 -22.90
N GLU A 102 -30.02 1.15 -23.28
CA GLU A 102 -28.78 1.45 -23.99
C GLU A 102 -27.63 1.60 -22.98
N ILE A 103 -26.75 0.60 -22.95
CA ILE A 103 -25.65 0.49 -21.99
C ILE A 103 -24.41 1.19 -22.55
N ILE A 104 -24.19 2.43 -22.09
CA ILE A 104 -23.01 3.21 -22.48
C ILE A 104 -21.78 2.75 -21.73
N LYS A 105 -21.98 2.45 -20.44
CA LYS A 105 -20.97 1.85 -19.59
C LYS A 105 -21.60 0.73 -18.75
N PRO A 106 -21.16 -0.53 -18.93
CA PRO A 106 -21.65 -1.61 -18.09
C PRO A 106 -21.23 -1.38 -16.64
N TYR A 107 -21.99 -1.97 -15.72
CA TYR A 107 -21.66 -1.89 -14.30
C TYR A 107 -20.27 -2.48 -14.03
N SER A 108 -19.46 -1.71 -13.33
CA SER A 108 -18.23 -2.14 -12.71
C SER A 108 -18.37 -2.01 -11.20
N ASN A 109 -17.99 -3.06 -10.49
CA ASN A 109 -18.00 -3.09 -9.03
C ASN A 109 -17.13 -1.97 -8.42
N PRO A 110 -17.39 -1.56 -7.17
CA PRO A 110 -16.52 -0.65 -6.42
C PRO A 110 -15.06 -1.10 -6.44
N LYS A 111 -14.14 -0.15 -6.64
CA LYS A 111 -12.70 -0.43 -6.79
C LYS A 111 -11.84 0.35 -5.80
N ASN A 112 -12.39 0.77 -4.67
CA ASN A 112 -11.68 1.57 -3.67
C ASN A 112 -10.36 0.90 -3.18
N PRO A 113 -9.17 1.42 -3.53
CA PRO A 113 -7.90 0.90 -3.04
C PRO A 113 -7.52 1.42 -1.64
N SER A 114 -8.24 2.43 -1.14
CA SER A 114 -7.88 3.17 0.08
C SER A 114 -8.35 2.47 1.35
N ILE A 115 -7.70 2.77 2.47
CA ILE A 115 -8.23 2.44 3.80
C ILE A 115 -9.45 3.29 4.16
N ARG A 116 -9.65 4.43 3.50
CA ARG A 116 -10.81 5.28 3.69
C ARG A 116 -11.98 4.73 2.90
N GLU A 117 -13.16 4.75 3.50
CA GLU A 117 -14.40 4.33 2.86
C GLU A 117 -14.77 5.30 1.73
N GLN A 118 -15.38 4.79 0.66
CA GLN A 118 -15.76 5.62 -0.50
C GLN A 118 -17.24 5.43 -0.83
N PRO A 119 -18.01 6.53 -1.01
CA PRO A 119 -19.40 6.47 -1.40
C PRO A 119 -19.55 6.25 -2.90
N TYR A 120 -20.36 5.26 -3.27
CA TYR A 120 -20.79 4.99 -4.63
C TYR A 120 -22.27 5.34 -4.73
N VAL A 121 -22.61 6.28 -5.61
CA VAL A 121 -23.93 6.89 -5.69
C VAL A 121 -24.65 6.40 -6.95
N PHE A 122 -25.92 6.05 -6.79
CA PHE A 122 -26.86 5.70 -7.84
C PHE A 122 -27.81 6.88 -8.01
N LEU A 123 -27.85 7.47 -9.19
CA LEU A 123 -28.72 8.58 -9.51
C LEU A 123 -29.58 8.23 -10.71
N LEU A 124 -30.89 8.39 -10.54
CA LEU A 124 -31.85 8.18 -11.61
C LEU A 124 -32.46 9.52 -12.03
N PHE A 125 -32.44 9.75 -13.34
CA PHE A 125 -32.99 10.94 -13.97
C PHE A 125 -34.15 10.55 -14.88
N GLU A 126 -35.22 11.34 -14.86
CA GLU A 126 -36.26 11.27 -15.89
C GLU A 126 -35.78 12.05 -17.12
N GLN A 127 -35.89 11.44 -18.30
CA GLN A 127 -35.56 12.10 -19.55
C GLN A 127 -36.76 12.87 -20.10
N THR A 128 -36.51 14.05 -20.68
CA THR A 128 -37.55 14.77 -21.44
C THR A 128 -37.88 14.04 -22.74
N ASP A 129 -36.85 13.52 -23.40
CA ASP A 129 -36.90 12.86 -24.71
C ASP A 129 -35.92 11.68 -24.75
N ARG A 130 -35.96 10.90 -25.84
CA ARG A 130 -34.95 9.87 -26.08
C ARG A 130 -33.59 10.55 -26.30
N ILE A 131 -32.59 10.14 -25.54
CA ILE A 131 -31.22 10.63 -25.68
C ILE A 131 -30.56 9.91 -26.85
N ALA A 132 -29.91 10.65 -27.74
CA ALA A 132 -29.03 10.11 -28.76
C ALA A 132 -27.65 10.72 -28.55
N LEU A 133 -26.65 9.89 -28.20
CA LEU A 133 -25.30 10.37 -27.94
C LEU A 133 -24.54 10.58 -29.24
N THR A 134 -23.70 11.62 -29.26
CA THR A 134 -22.62 11.73 -30.25
C THR A 134 -21.52 10.72 -29.95
N ASP A 135 -20.70 10.37 -30.94
CA ASP A 135 -19.54 9.49 -30.75
C ASP A 135 -18.59 10.01 -29.65
N GLU A 136 -18.41 11.33 -29.59
CA GLU A 136 -17.58 11.99 -28.56
C GLU A 136 -18.13 11.71 -27.16
N TRP A 137 -19.43 11.92 -26.94
CA TRP A 137 -20.04 11.72 -25.64
C TRP A 137 -20.16 10.25 -25.26
N HIS A 138 -20.41 9.38 -26.24
CA HIS A 138 -20.36 7.95 -26.04
C HIS A 138 -18.95 7.51 -25.58
N GLN A 139 -17.90 8.04 -26.20
CA GLN A 139 -16.53 7.77 -25.79
C GLN A 139 -16.26 8.32 -24.38
N LYS A 140 -16.60 9.58 -24.09
CA LYS A 140 -16.42 10.20 -22.77
C LYS A 140 -17.09 9.35 -21.69
N LEU A 141 -18.38 9.06 -21.81
CA LEU A 141 -19.16 8.38 -20.77
C LEU A 141 -18.72 6.93 -20.51
N ASN A 142 -18.22 6.22 -21.52
CA ASN A 142 -17.72 4.85 -21.40
C ASN A 142 -16.32 4.77 -20.73
N GLN A 143 -15.62 5.88 -20.53
CA GLN A 143 -14.26 5.83 -19.98
C GLN A 143 -14.20 5.19 -18.59
N THR A 144 -13.24 4.29 -18.42
CA THR A 144 -12.99 3.49 -17.21
C THR A 144 -12.08 4.14 -16.17
N MET A 145 -11.65 5.39 -16.43
CA MET A 145 -10.76 6.26 -15.65
C MET A 145 -9.31 5.81 -15.49
N VAL A 146 -8.39 6.73 -15.87
CA VAL A 146 -7.12 7.06 -15.17
C VAL A 146 -6.63 8.49 -15.49
N LYS A 147 -7.19 9.21 -16.48
CA LYS A 147 -6.63 10.51 -16.93
C LYS A 147 -7.31 11.77 -16.37
N GLU A 148 -8.64 11.83 -16.27
CA GLU A 148 -9.35 13.07 -15.84
C GLU A 148 -10.67 12.74 -15.10
N ALA A 149 -10.91 13.42 -13.97
CA ALA A 149 -12.16 13.32 -13.22
C ALA A 149 -13.35 13.85 -14.03
N PHE A 150 -14.51 13.20 -13.93
CA PHE A 150 -15.70 13.58 -14.71
C PHE A 150 -16.37 14.86 -14.18
N ASN A 151 -16.63 15.82 -15.06
CA ASN A 151 -17.49 16.97 -14.74
C ASN A 151 -18.97 16.62 -14.96
N TYR A 152 -19.64 16.13 -13.91
CA TYR A 152 -21.06 15.77 -13.98
C TYR A 152 -21.99 16.93 -14.34
N THR A 153 -21.59 18.17 -14.07
CA THR A 153 -22.40 19.35 -14.46
C THR A 153 -22.53 19.45 -15.97
N GLU A 154 -21.43 19.24 -16.69
CA GLU A 154 -21.39 19.26 -18.15
C GLU A 154 -22.20 18.11 -18.74
N VAL A 155 -22.08 16.90 -18.15
CA VAL A 155 -22.86 15.73 -18.55
C VAL A 155 -24.35 16.00 -18.45
N PHE A 156 -24.83 16.51 -17.32
CA PHE A 156 -26.26 16.72 -17.11
C PHE A 156 -26.80 17.82 -18.02
N GLN A 157 -25.99 18.84 -18.31
CA GLN A 157 -26.36 19.88 -19.28
C GLN A 157 -26.45 19.34 -20.70
N GLU A 158 -25.45 18.57 -21.15
CA GLU A 158 -25.45 17.95 -22.48
C GLU A 158 -26.65 17.03 -22.68
N LEU A 159 -26.92 16.18 -21.68
CA LEU A 159 -27.99 15.20 -21.75
C LEU A 159 -29.38 15.78 -21.43
N ASN A 160 -29.47 17.10 -21.21
CA ASN A 160 -30.67 17.82 -20.79
C ASN A 160 -31.36 17.17 -19.57
N LEU A 161 -30.56 16.67 -18.62
CA LEU A 161 -31.04 16.00 -17.41
C LEU A 161 -31.22 17.01 -16.29
N THR A 162 -32.44 17.09 -15.75
CA THR A 162 -32.77 18.03 -14.67
C THR A 162 -32.91 17.32 -13.33
N GLY A 163 -31.83 17.25 -12.58
CA GLY A 163 -31.78 16.71 -11.22
C GLY A 163 -32.16 15.22 -11.11
N PRO A 164 -31.70 14.52 -10.05
CA PRO A 164 -32.11 13.14 -9.85
C PRO A 164 -33.50 13.08 -9.25
N ILE A 165 -34.38 12.27 -9.84
CA ILE A 165 -35.71 11.98 -9.28
C ILE A 165 -35.66 10.88 -8.22
N ALA A 166 -34.61 10.05 -8.24
CA ALA A 166 -34.36 9.03 -7.24
C ALA A 166 -32.87 8.82 -7.01
N MET A 167 -32.50 8.40 -5.81
CA MET A 167 -31.13 8.02 -5.48
C MET A 167 -31.06 6.86 -4.50
N ASN A 168 -29.89 6.23 -4.45
CA ASN A 168 -29.44 5.38 -3.34
C ASN A 168 -27.89 5.40 -3.37
N TRP A 169 -27.22 4.98 -2.31
CA TRP A 169 -25.76 4.89 -2.29
C TRP A 169 -25.29 3.72 -1.42
N LEU A 170 -24.08 3.27 -1.68
CA LEU A 170 -23.37 2.34 -0.80
C LEU A 170 -22.04 2.95 -0.40
N THR A 171 -21.54 2.55 0.76
CA THR A 171 -20.20 2.91 1.24
C THR A 171 -19.32 1.68 1.11
N ALA A 172 -18.35 1.72 0.19
CA ALA A 172 -17.46 0.59 -0.06
C ALA A 172 -16.15 0.72 0.74
N VAL A 173 -15.78 -0.37 1.40
CA VAL A 173 -14.51 -0.51 2.12
C VAL A 173 -13.59 -1.48 1.39
N LYS A 174 -12.28 -1.21 1.46
CA LYS A 174 -11.27 -2.09 0.86
C LYS A 174 -11.40 -3.52 1.40
N ASP A 175 -11.40 -4.48 0.48
CA ASP A 175 -11.38 -5.91 0.75
C ASP A 175 -10.21 -6.60 -0.01
N PRO A 176 -9.89 -7.88 0.30
CA PRO A 176 -8.82 -8.58 -0.39
C PRO A 176 -9.06 -8.72 -1.90
N PHE A 177 -10.32 -8.78 -2.34
CA PHE A 177 -10.68 -8.91 -3.75
C PHE A 177 -10.20 -7.70 -4.57
N VAL A 178 -10.55 -6.48 -4.12
CA VAL A 178 -10.09 -5.25 -4.79
C VAL A 178 -8.59 -5.05 -4.66
N VAL A 179 -7.96 -5.45 -3.54
CA VAL A 179 -6.50 -5.40 -3.44
C VAL A 179 -5.84 -6.26 -4.51
N GLN A 180 -6.32 -7.48 -4.74
CA GLN A 180 -5.76 -8.33 -5.79
C GLN A 180 -6.07 -7.78 -7.19
N TYR A 181 -7.24 -7.18 -7.42
CA TYR A 181 -7.52 -6.50 -8.68
C TYR A 181 -6.44 -5.46 -9.01
N TRP A 182 -6.08 -4.60 -8.05
CA TRP A 182 -5.07 -3.57 -8.24
C TRP A 182 -3.65 -4.11 -8.41
N VAL A 183 -3.33 -5.24 -7.76
CA VAL A 183 -2.10 -5.99 -7.98
C VAL A 183 -2.06 -6.53 -9.41
N ASN A 184 -3.14 -7.17 -9.87
CA ASN A 184 -3.22 -7.77 -11.20
C ASN A 184 -3.07 -6.74 -12.33
N VAL A 185 -3.60 -5.53 -12.15
CA VAL A 185 -3.43 -4.44 -13.13
C VAL A 185 -2.12 -3.67 -12.93
N ASN A 186 -1.27 -4.07 -11.97
CA ASN A 186 0.02 -3.45 -11.64
C ASN A 186 -0.07 -1.94 -11.37
N LEU A 187 -1.14 -1.52 -10.68
CA LEU A 187 -1.34 -0.12 -10.32
C LEU A 187 -1.19 0.13 -8.82
N ILE A 188 -1.61 -0.78 -7.94
CA ILE A 188 -1.42 -0.57 -6.49
C ILE A 188 -1.20 -1.92 -5.83
N ASN A 189 -0.08 -2.09 -5.12
CA ASN A 189 0.16 -3.27 -4.29
C ASN A 189 -0.02 -2.94 -2.81
N ASN A 190 -1.23 -3.22 -2.33
CA ASN A 190 -1.63 -3.05 -0.93
C ASN A 190 -1.52 -4.34 -0.11
N CYS A 191 -0.96 -5.42 -0.66
CA CYS A 191 -0.80 -6.69 0.05
C CYS A 191 0.02 -6.57 1.34
N PRO A 192 1.14 -5.81 1.40
CA PRO A 192 1.90 -5.65 2.64
C PRO A 192 1.08 -5.03 3.78
N ASN A 193 0.19 -4.08 3.45
CA ASN A 193 -0.71 -3.47 4.42
C ASN A 193 -1.71 -4.50 4.96
N MET A 194 -2.25 -5.38 4.09
CA MET A 194 -3.17 -6.44 4.52
C MET A 194 -2.47 -7.50 5.39
N VAL A 195 -1.28 -7.94 4.98
CA VAL A 195 -0.45 -8.87 5.76
C VAL A 195 -0.16 -8.27 7.14
N THR A 196 0.19 -7.00 7.20
CA THR A 196 0.41 -6.27 8.46
C THR A 196 -0.81 -6.30 9.37
N GLU A 197 -2.00 -5.98 8.86
CA GLU A 197 -3.23 -6.00 9.66
C GLU A 197 -3.62 -7.42 10.11
N ALA A 198 -3.28 -8.44 9.33
CA ALA A 198 -3.48 -9.84 9.71
C ALA A 198 -2.48 -10.29 10.78
N LEU A 199 -1.21 -9.90 10.63
CA LEU A 199 -0.15 -10.16 11.60
C LEU A 199 -0.51 -9.56 12.95
N LYS A 200 -0.86 -8.27 13.02
CA LYS A 200 -1.32 -7.58 14.25
C LYS A 200 -2.41 -8.34 15.04
N LYS A 201 -3.22 -9.19 14.39
CA LYS A 201 -4.25 -10.01 15.06
C LYS A 201 -3.70 -11.29 15.67
N LYS A 202 -2.55 -11.78 15.20
CA LYS A 202 -1.89 -13.00 15.69
C LYS A 202 -1.04 -12.78 16.95
N ASN A 203 -0.74 -11.53 17.33
CA ASN A 203 0.05 -11.20 18.52
C ASN A 203 1.39 -11.96 18.57
N ILE A 204 2.15 -11.96 17.47
CA ILE A 204 3.45 -12.63 17.42
C ILE A 204 4.45 -11.85 18.28
N THR A 205 5.16 -12.54 19.19
CA THR A 205 6.10 -11.88 20.11
C THR A 205 7.48 -12.49 20.11
N LEU A 206 8.50 -11.63 20.07
CA LEU A 206 9.90 -11.98 20.33
C LEU A 206 10.17 -11.83 21.83
N ASN A 207 10.71 -12.87 22.46
CA ASN A 207 11.13 -12.84 23.86
C ASN A 207 12.63 -13.19 23.94
N PHE A 208 13.39 -12.44 24.72
CA PHE A 208 14.80 -12.71 24.99
C PHE A 208 15.22 -12.10 26.34
N GLU A 209 16.32 -12.58 26.90
CA GLU A 209 16.91 -12.02 28.12
C GLU A 209 18.20 -11.27 27.76
N SER A 210 18.35 -10.04 28.24
CA SER A 210 19.52 -9.21 27.99
C SER A 210 19.90 -8.49 29.27
N CYS A 211 21.15 -8.66 29.70
CA CYS A 211 21.68 -8.02 30.91
C CYS A 211 20.76 -8.21 32.15
N CYS A 212 20.39 -9.46 32.44
CA CYS A 212 19.52 -9.86 33.57
C CYS A 212 18.07 -9.32 33.51
N THR A 213 17.63 -8.83 32.35
CA THR A 213 16.27 -8.32 32.14
C THR A 213 15.60 -9.09 31.00
N SER A 214 14.37 -9.55 31.21
CA SER A 214 13.59 -10.20 30.15
C SER A 214 12.87 -9.15 29.32
N TYR A 215 13.05 -9.18 28.01
CA TYR A 215 12.41 -8.28 27.05
C TYR A 215 11.39 -9.02 26.22
N ARG A 216 10.25 -8.37 26.00
CA ARG A 216 9.20 -8.83 25.09
C ARG A 216 8.89 -7.75 24.06
N TYR A 217 9.11 -8.08 22.79
CA TYR A 217 8.79 -7.25 21.63
C TYR A 217 7.59 -7.84 20.88
N GLN A 218 6.65 -6.98 20.53
CA GLN A 218 5.55 -7.33 19.63
C GLN A 218 5.99 -7.16 18.18
N GLU A 219 5.31 -7.87 17.26
CA GLU A 219 5.48 -7.65 15.83
C GLU A 219 5.25 -6.18 15.44
N HIS A 220 6.00 -5.74 14.43
CA HIS A 220 6.01 -4.34 14.01
C HIS A 220 6.15 -4.25 12.50
N THR A 221 5.35 -3.40 11.89
CA THR A 221 5.54 -2.98 10.50
C THR A 221 5.98 -1.52 10.53
N ALA A 222 7.18 -1.27 10.02
CA ALA A 222 7.68 0.08 9.81
C ALA A 222 7.45 0.50 8.36
N LYS A 223 6.80 1.65 8.15
CA LYS A 223 6.90 2.37 6.87
C LYS A 223 8.09 3.30 6.97
N LEU A 224 9.12 3.07 6.16
CA LEU A 224 10.30 3.94 6.13
C LEU A 224 9.88 5.30 5.59
N ASN A 225 9.87 6.31 6.47
CA ASN A 225 9.60 7.69 6.11
C ASN A 225 10.90 8.49 6.16
N PRO A 226 11.51 8.79 5.00
CA PRO A 226 12.78 9.53 4.94
C PRO A 226 12.66 10.98 5.45
N ILE A 227 11.47 11.50 5.71
CA ILE A 227 11.25 12.87 6.19
C ILE A 227 11.02 12.91 7.72
N GLY A 228 10.81 11.74 8.36
CA GLY A 228 10.60 11.61 9.80
C GLY A 228 11.87 11.28 10.59
N ASP A 229 11.70 10.96 11.88
CA ASP A 229 12.77 10.51 12.79
C ASP A 229 13.35 9.14 12.42
N GLY A 230 12.61 8.35 11.63
CA GLY A 230 13.13 7.19 10.90
C GLY A 230 13.74 6.09 11.76
N TYR A 231 13.49 6.06 13.07
CA TYR A 231 14.10 5.09 13.98
C TYR A 231 13.41 3.73 13.89
N ILE A 232 14.20 2.66 13.83
CA ILE A 232 13.73 1.27 13.97
C ILE A 232 14.61 0.55 14.98
N SER A 233 14.00 -0.13 15.95
CA SER A 233 14.73 -0.94 16.92
C SER A 233 15.42 -2.11 16.22
N PRO A 234 16.70 -2.38 16.52
CA PRO A 234 17.38 -3.58 16.04
C PRO A 234 16.64 -4.89 16.27
N ALA A 235 15.92 -5.05 17.39
CA ALA A 235 15.09 -6.23 17.65
C ALA A 235 14.01 -6.47 16.57
N GLN A 236 13.45 -5.38 16.02
CA GLN A 236 12.40 -5.42 14.99
C GLN A 236 12.99 -5.61 13.59
N ALA A 237 14.18 -5.07 13.33
CA ALA A 237 14.89 -5.16 12.05
C ALA A 237 15.97 -6.27 12.00
N ARG A 238 15.98 -7.19 12.96
CA ARG A 238 17.00 -8.25 13.11
C ARG A 238 17.12 -9.16 11.88
N SER A 239 18.28 -9.81 11.72
CA SER A 239 18.58 -10.67 10.57
C SER A 239 17.63 -11.88 10.47
N GLU A 240 17.12 -12.38 11.59
CA GLU A 240 16.21 -13.53 11.68
C GLU A 240 14.75 -13.14 11.44
N ALA A 241 14.44 -11.84 11.29
CA ALA A 241 13.09 -11.41 10.95
C ALA A 241 12.81 -11.73 9.48
N THR A 242 11.64 -12.30 9.21
CA THR A 242 11.13 -12.40 7.84
C THR A 242 10.76 -11.00 7.36
N LEU A 243 11.59 -10.40 6.51
CA LEU A 243 11.29 -9.11 5.91
C LEU A 243 10.45 -9.30 4.64
N THR A 244 9.26 -8.71 4.62
CA THR A 244 8.48 -8.53 3.40
C THR A 244 8.64 -7.10 2.93
N MET A 245 9.41 -6.91 1.86
CA MET A 245 9.66 -5.60 1.25
C MET A 245 8.84 -5.46 -0.03
N THR A 246 8.22 -4.30 -0.22
CA THR A 246 7.48 -3.99 -1.45
C THR A 246 7.81 -2.57 -1.86
N LEU A 247 8.10 -2.39 -3.14
CA LEU A 247 8.39 -1.08 -3.69
C LEU A 247 7.08 -0.30 -3.88
N GLN A 248 6.99 0.86 -3.27
CA GLN A 248 5.86 1.78 -3.41
C GLN A 248 6.36 3.11 -3.95
N ARG A 249 5.72 3.61 -5.01
CA ARG A 249 5.93 4.98 -5.50
C ARG A 249 4.81 5.85 -4.92
N GLU A 250 5.15 6.82 -4.09
CA GLU A 250 4.20 7.74 -3.47
C GLU A 250 3.90 8.91 -4.43
N GLY A 251 2.61 9.23 -4.64
CA GLY A 251 2.15 10.35 -5.47
C GLY A 251 0.62 10.45 -5.53
N ILE A 252 0.06 11.67 -5.57
CA ILE A 252 -1.39 11.96 -5.44
C ILE A 252 -2.22 11.44 -6.63
N LEU A 253 -1.61 11.14 -7.79
CA LEU A 253 -2.32 10.66 -8.98
C LEU A 253 -1.41 9.99 -10.02
N TYR A 254 -0.31 9.35 -9.59
CA TYR A 254 0.65 8.76 -10.52
C TYR A 254 0.72 7.24 -10.40
N ILE A 255 0.22 6.61 -11.47
CA ILE A 255 0.30 5.20 -11.82
C ILE A 255 1.72 4.65 -11.57
N PRO A 256 1.93 3.76 -10.59
CA PRO A 256 3.21 3.12 -10.33
C PRO A 256 3.35 1.89 -11.23
N SER A 257 3.41 2.11 -12.55
CA SER A 257 3.77 1.01 -13.45
C SER A 257 5.28 0.79 -13.37
N PHE A 258 5.71 -0.12 -12.49
CA PHE A 258 7.03 -0.76 -12.56
C PHE A 258 7.08 -1.88 -13.65
N LYS A 259 6.04 -1.97 -14.49
CA LYS A 259 5.70 -3.15 -15.32
C LYS A 259 6.79 -3.61 -16.30
N THR A 260 7.74 -2.77 -16.66
CA THR A 260 8.80 -3.09 -17.63
C THR A 260 10.21 -3.02 -17.05
N ASP A 261 10.34 -2.53 -15.82
CA ASP A 261 11.63 -2.13 -15.30
C ASP A 261 12.12 -3.23 -14.35
N THR A 262 13.31 -3.74 -14.63
CA THR A 262 14.04 -4.61 -13.72
C THR A 262 14.81 -3.75 -12.73
N HIS A 263 14.76 -4.08 -11.44
CA HIS A 263 15.38 -3.26 -10.40
C HIS A 263 16.44 -3.99 -9.60
N THR A 264 17.38 -3.20 -9.08
CA THR A 264 18.32 -3.60 -8.05
C THR A 264 18.03 -2.81 -6.78
N LEU A 265 17.90 -3.49 -5.65
CA LEU A 265 17.76 -2.91 -4.32
C LEU A 265 18.99 -3.25 -3.50
N LEU A 266 19.65 -2.23 -2.97
CA LEU A 266 20.78 -2.40 -2.04
C LEU A 266 20.54 -1.65 -0.74
N CYS A 267 21.04 -2.19 0.36
CA CYS A 267 21.03 -1.56 1.67
C CYS A 267 22.46 -1.43 2.19
N VAL A 268 22.85 -0.22 2.59
CA VAL A 268 24.19 0.09 3.08
C VAL A 268 24.15 0.85 4.41
N ASP A 269 25.12 0.57 5.27
CA ASP A 269 25.38 1.33 6.49
C ASP A 269 26.58 2.26 6.26
N ILE A 270 26.30 3.56 6.24
CA ILE A 270 27.28 4.63 6.01
C ILE A 270 27.88 5.19 7.32
N SER A 271 27.41 4.71 8.47
CA SER A 271 27.70 5.29 9.79
C SER A 271 28.51 4.34 10.67
N VAL A 272 29.18 3.35 10.06
CA VAL A 272 30.02 2.39 10.77
C VAL A 272 31.21 3.11 11.43
N PRO A 273 31.44 2.93 12.74
CA PRO A 273 32.47 3.66 13.50
C PRO A 273 33.89 3.12 13.26
N TYR A 274 34.02 2.00 12.55
CA TYR A 274 35.29 1.34 12.28
C TYR A 274 35.60 1.36 10.77
N PRO A 275 36.63 2.09 10.31
CA PRO A 275 36.98 2.17 8.89
C PRO A 275 37.26 0.81 8.22
N ALA A 276 37.71 -0.17 9.00
CA ALA A 276 37.92 -1.54 8.52
C ALA A 276 36.61 -2.29 8.20
N ALA A 277 35.47 -1.82 8.73
CA ALA A 277 34.16 -2.41 8.52
C ALA A 277 33.25 -1.56 7.62
N GLY A 278 33.50 -0.25 7.49
CA GLY A 278 32.77 0.65 6.60
C GLY A 278 33.25 2.10 6.72
N THR A 279 33.08 2.87 5.66
CA THR A 279 33.26 4.34 5.62
C THR A 279 32.12 4.97 4.83
N PRO A 280 31.91 6.30 4.87
CA PRO A 280 30.90 6.95 4.03
C PRO A 280 31.06 6.67 2.52
N ASP A 281 32.31 6.57 2.03
CA ASP A 281 32.60 6.32 0.61
C ASP A 281 32.56 4.83 0.24
N LEU A 282 32.92 3.97 1.21
CA LEU A 282 32.92 2.51 1.08
C LEU A 282 32.11 1.89 2.22
N PRO A 283 30.78 1.95 2.17
CA PRO A 283 29.94 1.54 3.29
C PRO A 283 29.87 0.03 3.46
N LEU A 284 29.32 -0.40 4.60
CA LEU A 284 29.03 -1.81 4.86
C LEU A 284 27.76 -2.22 4.12
N LEU A 285 27.84 -3.25 3.27
CA LEU A 285 26.69 -3.80 2.58
C LEU A 285 25.86 -4.70 3.51
N HIS A 286 24.60 -4.32 3.72
CA HIS A 286 23.62 -5.06 4.51
C HIS A 286 22.73 -5.96 3.65
N MET A 287 22.45 -5.58 2.40
CA MET A 287 21.61 -6.34 1.50
C MET A 287 21.88 -5.96 0.05
N LEU A 288 21.80 -6.93 -0.86
CA LEU A 288 21.83 -6.70 -2.31
C LEU A 288 20.92 -7.73 -2.99
N VAL A 289 19.86 -7.24 -3.63
CA VAL A 289 18.94 -8.02 -4.44
C VAL A 289 18.89 -7.41 -5.83
N THR A 290 19.19 -8.20 -6.85
CA THR A 290 19.17 -7.79 -8.25
C THR A 290 17.98 -8.40 -8.98
N ASN A 291 17.74 -7.97 -10.21
CA ASN A 291 16.77 -8.62 -11.09
C ASN A 291 15.33 -8.65 -10.55
N ILE A 292 14.97 -7.69 -9.69
CA ILE A 292 13.64 -7.56 -9.11
C ILE A 292 12.65 -7.23 -10.22
N ASN A 293 11.61 -8.05 -10.35
CA ASN A 293 10.54 -7.84 -11.32
C ASN A 293 9.43 -6.98 -10.69
N GLY A 294 9.15 -5.84 -11.32
CA GLY A 294 8.09 -4.94 -10.85
C GLY A 294 8.38 -4.39 -9.47
N ASN A 295 7.50 -4.66 -8.51
CA ASN A 295 7.59 -4.16 -7.13
C ASN A 295 7.75 -5.24 -6.05
N ASP A 296 7.86 -6.50 -6.46
CA ASP A 296 8.02 -7.63 -5.57
C ASP A 296 9.50 -7.96 -5.38
N VAL A 297 10.08 -7.50 -4.27
CA VAL A 297 11.51 -7.74 -3.95
C VAL A 297 11.82 -9.23 -3.85
N SER A 298 10.84 -10.07 -3.49
CA SER A 298 11.05 -11.52 -3.37
C SER A 298 11.22 -12.24 -4.72
N SER A 299 10.90 -11.57 -5.82
CA SER A 299 11.12 -12.08 -7.18
C SER A 299 12.56 -11.97 -7.68
N GLY A 300 13.40 -11.18 -7.00
CA GLY A 300 14.78 -10.92 -7.43
C GLY A 300 15.79 -11.97 -6.98
N ASP A 301 16.98 -11.90 -7.56
CA ASP A 301 18.13 -12.73 -7.21
C ASP A 301 18.82 -12.14 -5.97
N ILE A 302 18.92 -12.95 -4.90
CA ILE A 302 19.55 -12.54 -3.65
C ILE A 302 21.06 -12.74 -3.75
N ILE A 303 21.79 -11.65 -4.01
CA ILE A 303 23.26 -11.64 -4.09
C ILE A 303 23.88 -11.51 -2.69
N ARG A 304 23.25 -10.70 -1.83
CA ARG A 304 23.59 -10.59 -0.40
C ARG A 304 22.30 -10.57 0.40
N SER A 305 22.07 -11.63 1.16
CA SER A 305 20.95 -11.73 2.10
C SER A 305 20.98 -10.58 3.10
N TYR A 306 19.80 -10.12 3.49
CA TYR A 306 19.64 -9.06 4.47
C TYR A 306 20.35 -9.40 5.78
N ARG A 307 21.15 -8.45 6.25
CA ARG A 307 21.74 -8.41 7.58
C ARG A 307 21.05 -7.30 8.37
N GLY A 308 20.52 -7.63 9.55
CA GLY A 308 19.96 -6.63 10.45
C GLY A 308 20.99 -5.64 10.98
N PRO A 309 20.55 -4.50 11.53
CA PRO A 309 21.43 -3.55 12.21
C PRO A 309 22.09 -4.25 13.40
N ALA A 310 23.39 -4.01 13.59
CA ALA A 310 24.16 -4.49 14.73
C ALA A 310 25.16 -3.43 15.23
N PRO A 311 24.68 -2.20 15.51
CA PRO A 311 25.54 -1.08 15.90
C PRO A 311 26.32 -1.43 17.18
N PRO A 312 27.65 -1.23 17.19
CA PRO A 312 28.51 -1.55 18.33
C PRO A 312 28.54 -0.44 19.38
N ASP A 313 27.89 0.69 19.12
CA ASP A 313 27.88 1.86 19.98
C ASP A 313 26.46 2.48 20.09
N TYR A 314 26.30 3.37 21.06
CA TYR A 314 25.06 4.10 21.32
C TYR A 314 24.89 5.34 20.43
N VAL A 315 25.53 5.36 19.25
CA VAL A 315 25.34 6.38 18.22
C VAL A 315 24.29 5.88 17.22
N ASN A 316 23.57 6.79 16.55
CA ASN A 316 22.65 6.40 15.49
C ASN A 316 23.43 5.99 14.24
N HIS A 317 23.17 4.79 13.75
CA HIS A 317 23.68 4.29 12.48
C HIS A 317 22.60 4.43 11.42
N THR A 318 22.97 4.92 10.23
CA THR A 318 22.03 5.18 9.15
C THR A 318 22.10 4.10 8.08
N TYR A 319 21.00 3.36 7.93
CA TYR A 319 20.82 2.27 6.97
C TYR A 319 20.04 2.79 5.75
N ILE A 320 20.72 2.93 4.63
CA ILE A 320 20.16 3.53 3.42
C ILE A 320 19.82 2.44 2.42
N PHE A 321 18.56 2.41 2.00
CA PHE A 321 18.08 1.62 0.88
C PHE A 321 18.11 2.45 -0.39
N LEU A 322 18.80 1.96 -1.42
CA LEU A 322 18.88 2.59 -2.73
C LEU A 322 18.26 1.65 -3.76
N LEU A 323 17.32 2.19 -4.55
CA LEU A 323 16.65 1.48 -5.63
C LEU A 323 17.13 2.00 -6.97
N TYR A 324 17.60 1.09 -7.81
CA TYR A 324 18.08 1.37 -9.15
C TYR A 324 17.26 0.63 -10.20
N THR A 325 17.06 1.25 -11.36
CA THR A 325 16.62 0.56 -12.57
C THR A 325 17.82 -0.02 -13.31
N GLN A 326 17.64 -1.19 -13.91
CA GLN A 326 18.62 -1.89 -14.71
C GLN A 326 18.33 -1.72 -16.20
N SER A 327 19.38 -1.53 -17.02
CA SER A 327 19.25 -1.59 -18.48
C SER A 327 19.19 -3.02 -19.03
N SER A 328 19.65 -4.00 -18.24
CA SER A 328 19.68 -5.42 -18.57
C SER A 328 19.71 -6.27 -17.30
N MET A 329 19.34 -7.55 -17.42
CA MET A 329 19.51 -8.52 -16.33
C MET A 329 20.99 -8.61 -15.92
N LEU A 330 21.27 -8.59 -14.63
CA LEU A 330 22.61 -8.76 -14.08
C LEU A 330 22.90 -10.24 -13.88
N LYS A 331 24.13 -10.69 -14.15
CA LYS A 331 24.54 -12.06 -13.86
C LYS A 331 25.06 -12.16 -12.43
N GLU A 332 24.70 -13.23 -11.74
CA GLU A 332 25.08 -13.45 -10.34
C GLU A 332 26.61 -13.48 -10.15
N ASN A 333 27.34 -14.16 -11.03
CA ASN A 333 28.80 -14.27 -10.95
C ASN A 333 29.52 -12.92 -11.14
N GLU A 334 29.07 -12.11 -12.10
CA GLU A 334 29.59 -10.76 -12.34
C GLU A 334 29.26 -9.85 -11.15
N THR A 335 28.03 -9.94 -10.62
CA THR A 335 27.60 -9.13 -9.47
C THR A 335 28.35 -9.49 -8.19
N THR A 336 28.59 -10.78 -7.95
CA THR A 336 29.32 -11.26 -6.77
C THR A 336 30.77 -10.77 -6.75
N SER A 337 31.36 -10.49 -7.91
CA SER A 337 32.72 -9.94 -8.00
C SER A 337 32.89 -8.56 -7.34
N PHE A 338 31.79 -7.83 -7.12
CA PHE A 338 31.81 -6.55 -6.41
C PHE A 338 31.84 -6.71 -4.88
N LEU A 339 31.55 -7.91 -4.34
CA LEU A 339 31.46 -8.16 -2.90
C LEU A 339 32.81 -8.40 -2.21
N THR A 340 33.87 -8.73 -2.95
CA THR A 340 35.15 -9.19 -2.38
C THR A 340 36.20 -8.09 -2.24
N GLN A 341 35.83 -6.83 -2.46
CA GLN A 341 36.75 -5.70 -2.40
C GLN A 341 36.95 -5.21 -0.96
N GLY A 342 38.17 -4.85 -0.60
CA GLY A 342 38.48 -4.25 0.71
C GLY A 342 38.12 -5.13 1.91
N CYS A 343 38.06 -6.44 1.74
CA CYS A 343 37.90 -7.37 2.86
C CYS A 343 39.18 -7.32 3.71
N SER A 344 39.05 -6.88 4.96
CA SER A 344 40.18 -6.89 5.90
C SER A 344 40.32 -8.26 6.55
N SER A 345 41.54 -8.78 6.66
CA SER A 345 41.84 -9.96 7.49
C SER A 345 41.48 -9.65 8.94
N GLY A 346 40.50 -10.35 9.52
CA GLY A 346 40.11 -10.21 10.93
C GLY A 346 38.67 -9.78 11.20
N ILE A 347 37.85 -9.51 10.17
CA ILE A 347 36.40 -9.28 10.35
C ILE A 347 35.62 -10.16 9.37
N ASP A 348 35.39 -11.41 9.78
CA ASP A 348 34.73 -12.42 8.94
C ASP A 348 33.40 -11.92 8.39
N GLY A 349 33.26 -12.01 7.07
CA GLY A 349 32.05 -11.65 6.34
C GLY A 349 31.77 -10.15 6.20
N ARG A 350 32.72 -9.24 6.51
CA ARG A 350 32.61 -7.80 6.23
C ARG A 350 33.66 -7.35 5.22
N CYS A 351 33.18 -6.86 4.08
CA CYS A 351 33.99 -6.27 3.02
C CYS A 351 33.46 -4.88 2.71
N LEU A 352 34.37 -3.96 2.41
CA LEU A 352 34.04 -2.61 2.00
C LEU A 352 33.34 -2.63 0.64
N PHE A 353 32.15 -2.05 0.54
CA PHE A 353 31.38 -2.08 -0.71
C PHE A 353 31.49 -0.75 -1.45
N ASN A 354 32.04 -0.78 -2.66
CA ASN A 354 32.12 0.42 -3.51
C ASN A 354 30.84 0.57 -4.34
N VAL A 355 29.89 1.36 -3.82
CA VAL A 355 28.59 1.59 -4.46
C VAL A 355 28.76 2.21 -5.86
N THR A 356 29.61 3.23 -6.00
CA THR A 356 29.84 3.91 -7.29
C THR A 356 30.35 2.95 -8.34
N ARG A 357 31.38 2.16 -8.01
CA ARG A 357 31.94 1.16 -8.92
C ARG A 357 30.90 0.11 -9.34
N PHE A 358 30.06 -0.34 -8.42
CA PHE A 358 28.98 -1.27 -8.73
C PHE A 358 27.94 -0.64 -9.66
N VAL A 359 27.46 0.56 -9.33
CA VAL A 359 26.47 1.31 -10.11
C VAL A 359 26.97 1.57 -11.53
N ASP A 360 28.19 2.08 -11.67
CA ASP A 360 28.79 2.37 -12.97
C ASP A 360 29.05 1.07 -13.76
N GLY A 361 29.65 0.06 -13.12
CA GLY A 361 29.98 -1.22 -13.75
C GLY A 361 28.75 -2.04 -14.17
N SER A 362 27.60 -1.81 -13.54
CA SER A 362 26.32 -2.46 -13.86
C SER A 362 25.35 -1.54 -14.62
N ASN A 363 25.78 -0.34 -15.03
CA ASN A 363 24.96 0.65 -15.75
C ASN A 363 23.60 0.93 -15.07
N LEU A 364 23.64 1.12 -13.75
CA LEU A 364 22.45 1.31 -12.92
C LEU A 364 22.06 2.79 -12.85
N LYS A 365 20.75 3.05 -12.83
CA LYS A 365 20.20 4.41 -12.67
C LYS A 365 19.36 4.51 -11.39
N LEU A 366 19.72 5.43 -10.50
CA LEU A 366 19.00 5.63 -9.24
C LEU A 366 17.59 6.15 -9.52
N VAL A 367 16.58 5.50 -8.94
CA VAL A 367 15.15 5.86 -9.08
C VAL A 367 14.42 6.03 -7.75
N GLY A 368 15.05 5.67 -6.63
CA GLY A 368 14.47 5.88 -5.32
C GLY A 368 15.46 5.63 -4.19
N SER A 369 15.19 6.24 -3.05
CA SER A 369 15.95 6.03 -1.82
C SER A 369 15.05 6.16 -0.59
N THR A 370 15.34 5.41 0.45
CA THR A 370 14.77 5.58 1.79
C THR A 370 15.79 5.13 2.82
N TRP A 371 15.58 5.43 4.10
CA TRP A 371 16.49 5.03 5.16
C TRP A 371 15.77 4.83 6.49
N PHE A 372 16.46 4.16 7.41
CA PHE A 372 16.14 4.20 8.83
C PHE A 372 17.40 4.38 9.65
N GLN A 373 17.22 4.80 10.90
CA GLN A 373 18.27 4.85 11.90
C GLN A 373 18.07 3.78 12.96
N ALA A 374 19.16 3.20 13.43
CA ALA A 374 19.15 2.30 14.58
C ALA A 374 20.37 2.56 15.46
N THR A 375 20.26 2.27 16.76
CA THR A 375 21.36 2.38 17.73
C THR A 375 21.38 1.14 18.61
N THR A 376 22.45 0.95 19.41
CA THR A 376 22.53 -0.20 20.33
C THR A 376 21.32 -0.24 21.27
N ASP A 377 20.56 -1.33 21.20
CA ASP A 377 19.44 -1.63 22.09
C ASP A 377 19.69 -2.93 22.89
N GLU A 378 18.70 -3.35 23.69
CA GLU A 378 18.72 -4.61 24.44
C GLU A 378 18.94 -5.85 23.58
N TYR A 379 18.43 -5.87 22.36
CA TYR A 379 18.59 -7.00 21.46
C TYR A 379 20.02 -7.07 20.96
N ILE A 380 20.65 -5.94 20.65
CA ILE A 380 22.08 -5.92 20.32
C ILE A 380 22.94 -6.46 21.46
N ARG A 381 22.70 -6.02 22.70
CA ARG A 381 23.43 -6.56 23.86
C ARG A 381 23.26 -8.07 24.00
N TYR A 382 22.04 -8.57 23.82
CA TYR A 382 21.75 -10.01 23.79
C TYR A 382 22.57 -10.74 22.71
N THR A 383 22.62 -10.20 21.49
CA THR A 383 23.39 -10.81 20.40
C THR A 383 24.90 -10.80 20.67
N TYR A 384 25.43 -9.75 21.29
CA TYR A 384 26.86 -9.61 21.60
C TYR A 384 27.31 -10.57 22.69
N VAL A 385 26.51 -10.73 23.75
CA VAL A 385 26.77 -11.76 24.76
C VAL A 385 26.70 -13.16 24.15
N ASN A 386 25.70 -13.46 23.32
CA ASN A 386 25.55 -14.78 22.71
C ASN A 386 26.63 -15.16 21.70
N ARG A 387 27.29 -14.18 21.07
CA ARG A 387 28.45 -14.44 20.20
C ARG A 387 29.77 -14.61 20.97
N GLY A 388 29.74 -14.46 22.31
CA GLY A 388 30.89 -14.68 23.19
C GLY A 388 31.60 -13.42 23.69
N ASP A 389 31.02 -12.23 23.50
CA ASP A 389 31.59 -11.01 24.10
C ASP A 389 31.44 -11.03 25.62
N ASP A 390 32.37 -10.39 26.31
CA ASP A 390 32.36 -10.27 27.77
C ASP A 390 31.07 -9.57 28.27
N PRO A 391 30.22 -10.26 29.05
CA PRO A 391 28.98 -9.69 29.56
C PRO A 391 29.18 -8.42 30.38
N ASP A 392 30.26 -8.33 31.17
CA ASP A 392 30.51 -7.16 32.03
C ASP A 392 30.85 -5.92 31.19
N SER A 393 31.51 -6.10 30.04
CA SER A 393 31.75 -5.05 29.05
C SER A 393 30.45 -4.63 28.33
N VAL A 394 29.67 -5.60 27.82
CA VAL A 394 28.46 -5.35 27.02
C VAL A 394 27.32 -4.74 27.84
N CYS A 395 27.16 -5.20 29.08
CA CYS A 395 26.10 -4.80 30.00
C CYS A 395 26.54 -3.71 31.00
N ASN A 396 27.70 -3.09 30.76
CA ASN A 396 28.21 -2.02 31.61
C ASN A 396 27.18 -0.88 31.76
N ASN A 397 26.97 -0.42 32.99
CA ASN A 397 26.00 0.62 33.36
C ASN A 397 24.52 0.29 33.07
N ILE A 398 24.18 -0.95 32.71
CA ILE A 398 22.78 -1.35 32.58
C ILE A 398 22.19 -1.56 33.97
N LYS A 399 21.15 -0.78 34.30
CA LYS A 399 20.47 -0.88 35.59
C LYS A 399 19.89 -2.28 35.79
N GLY A 400 20.23 -2.91 36.92
CA GLY A 400 19.76 -4.25 37.29
C GLY A 400 20.64 -5.39 36.81
N TYR A 401 21.70 -5.09 36.05
CA TYR A 401 22.69 -6.09 35.66
C TYR A 401 23.61 -6.47 36.84
N GLY A 402 23.99 -7.75 36.88
CA GLY A 402 25.04 -8.29 37.73
C GLY A 402 25.53 -9.62 37.16
N ASN A 403 26.77 -10.01 37.47
CA ASN A 403 27.38 -11.25 37.00
C ASN A 403 27.88 -12.09 38.19
N PRO A 404 27.14 -13.13 38.66
CA PRO A 404 25.90 -13.66 38.09
C PRO A 404 24.67 -12.78 38.34
N CYS A 405 23.61 -12.99 37.57
CA CYS A 405 22.40 -12.17 37.62
C CYS A 405 21.75 -12.14 39.03
N PRO A 406 21.37 -10.96 39.54
CA PRO A 406 20.64 -10.85 40.81
C PRO A 406 19.31 -11.60 40.78
N VAL A 407 18.89 -12.14 41.93
CA VAL A 407 17.64 -12.90 42.04
C VAL A 407 16.43 -11.95 41.92
N GLY A 408 15.58 -12.18 40.92
CA GLY A 408 14.37 -11.41 40.65
C GLY A 408 14.36 -10.83 39.24
N SER A 409 13.81 -11.56 38.28
CA SER A 409 13.76 -11.14 36.87
C SER A 409 12.74 -10.02 36.68
N THR A 410 13.20 -8.84 36.26
CA THR A 410 12.29 -7.79 35.80
C THR A 410 11.91 -8.09 34.34
N VAL A 411 10.61 -8.16 34.05
CA VAL A 411 10.11 -8.31 32.68
C VAL A 411 9.71 -6.94 32.14
N ILE A 412 10.38 -6.50 31.07
CA ILE A 412 10.04 -5.27 30.35
C ILE A 412 9.31 -5.65 29.07
N VAL A 413 8.07 -5.20 28.95
CA VAL A 413 7.29 -5.31 27.70
C VAL A 413 7.48 -4.02 26.90
N LYS A 414 8.09 -4.14 25.71
CA LYS A 414 8.18 -3.06 24.73
C LYS A 414 7.07 -3.24 23.71
N SER A 415 5.99 -2.47 23.87
CA SER A 415 4.99 -2.29 22.81
C SER A 415 5.23 -0.95 22.14
N SER A 416 5.41 -0.94 20.82
CA SER A 416 5.31 0.30 20.05
C SER A 416 3.81 0.64 19.90
N MET A 417 3.18 1.20 20.94
CA MET A 417 1.96 1.96 20.73
C MET A 417 2.35 3.39 20.38
N LEU A 418 2.20 3.77 19.11
CA LEU A 418 1.85 5.14 18.71
C LEU A 418 1.57 5.16 17.20
N SER A 419 0.31 4.92 16.86
CA SER A 419 -0.30 5.52 15.68
C SER A 419 -0.39 7.02 15.92
N VAL A 420 0.66 7.79 15.64
CA VAL A 420 0.50 9.25 15.46
C VAL A 420 0.11 9.46 14.01
N VAL A 421 -1.17 9.71 13.79
CA VAL A 421 -1.67 10.30 12.55
C VAL A 421 -1.14 11.74 12.52
N ALA A 422 0.03 11.94 11.94
CA ALA A 422 0.48 13.25 11.51
C ALA A 422 -0.01 13.47 10.06
N LEU A 423 -1.16 14.12 9.93
CA LEU A 423 -1.58 14.73 8.68
C LEU A 423 -0.55 15.82 8.31
N CYS A 424 0.15 15.64 7.20
CA CYS A 424 0.89 16.73 6.55
C CYS A 424 0.18 17.11 5.26
N ILE A 425 -0.43 18.28 5.28
CA ILE A 425 -0.87 19.04 4.11
C ILE A 425 0.40 19.54 3.42
N LEU A 426 0.66 19.11 2.19
CA LEU A 426 1.66 19.75 1.34
C LEU A 426 1.02 20.94 0.63
N ALA A 427 1.33 22.14 1.13
CA ALA A 427 1.23 23.35 0.34
C ALA A 427 2.30 23.32 -0.75
N TYR A 428 1.88 23.37 -2.00
CA TYR A 428 2.75 23.53 -3.16
C TYR A 428 3.37 24.94 -3.10
N ILE A 429 4.66 25.03 -2.77
CA ILE A 429 5.45 26.25 -3.04
C ILE A 429 6.25 25.97 -4.31
N SER A 430 5.73 26.43 -5.44
CA SER A 430 6.51 26.50 -6.66
C SER A 430 7.49 27.68 -6.56
N PHE A 431 8.79 27.38 -6.53
CA PHE A 431 9.79 28.36 -6.93
C PHE A 431 10.04 28.19 -8.44
N THR A 432 9.44 29.06 -9.24
CA THR A 432 9.92 29.34 -10.60
C THR A 432 11.03 30.38 -10.51
N LYS A 433 12.14 30.14 -11.21
CA LYS A 433 13.01 31.20 -11.70
C LYS A 433 12.49 31.70 -13.03
#